data_AF-A0A2X1Q9X6-F1
#
_entry.id   AF-A0A2X1Q9X6-F1
#
_cell.length_a   1.000
_cell.length_b   1.000
_cell.length_c   1.000
_cell.angle_alpha   90.00
_cell.angle_beta   90.00
_cell.angle_gamma   90.00
#
_symmetry.space_group_name_H-M   'P 1'
#
loop_
_entity.id
_entity.type
_entity.pdbx_description
1 polymer ?
#
loop_
_entity_poly.entity_id
_entity_poly.type
_entity_poly.pdbx_seq_one_letter_code
_entity_poly.pdbx_strand_id
1 'polypeptide(L)'
;MQSRRLHRLSRFRRNKRRLRDRLRQRIFFREDRMKPEAMAKPRVVVLTGAGISAESGIKTFRAADGLWEEHRVEDVATPEGFARDPALVQAFYNARRRQLQSPEIAPNAAHLALARLEDLLGDHFLLVTRILIICTSAPATAG
;
A
#
# COMPACT_ATOMS: atom_id res chain seq x y z
N MET A 1 -11.55 -9.47 -48.60
CA MET A 1 -10.74 -10.33 -47.69
C MET A 1 -10.36 -9.68 -46.33
N GLN A 2 -10.54 -8.36 -46.11
CA GLN A 2 -10.13 -7.68 -44.86
C GLN A 2 -11.08 -7.89 -43.65
N SER A 3 -12.38 -8.07 -43.88
CA SER A 3 -13.42 -8.22 -42.83
C SER A 3 -13.22 -9.45 -41.92
N ARG A 4 -12.79 -10.59 -42.50
CA ARG A 4 -12.56 -11.84 -41.75
C ARG A 4 -11.39 -11.74 -40.77
N ARG A 5 -10.37 -10.93 -41.06
CA ARG A 5 -9.19 -10.72 -40.20
C ARG A 5 -9.53 -9.87 -38.97
N LEU A 6 -10.27 -8.78 -39.17
CA LEU A 6 -10.74 -7.91 -38.08
C LEU A 6 -11.70 -8.65 -37.13
N HIS A 7 -12.61 -9.45 -37.68
CA HIS A 7 -13.51 -10.29 -36.88
C HIS A 7 -12.76 -11.35 -36.06
N ARG A 8 -11.67 -11.92 -36.60
CA ARG A 8 -10.83 -12.90 -35.88
C ARG A 8 -10.05 -12.23 -34.75
N LEU A 9 -9.51 -11.03 -34.99
CA LEU A 9 -8.82 -10.23 -33.97
C LEU A 9 -9.75 -9.76 -32.86
N SER A 10 -10.99 -9.34 -33.17
CA SER A 10 -11.98 -8.95 -32.17
C SER A 10 -12.42 -10.14 -31.32
N ARG A 11 -12.64 -11.33 -31.92
CA ARG A 11 -12.90 -12.60 -31.19
C ARG A 11 -11.73 -12.97 -30.28
N PHE A 12 -10.49 -12.88 -30.76
CA PHE A 12 -9.31 -13.21 -29.97
C PHE A 12 -9.16 -12.27 -28.76
N ARG A 13 -9.32 -10.95 -28.95
CA ARG A 13 -9.28 -9.97 -27.86
C ARG A 13 -10.41 -10.22 -26.84
N ARG A 14 -11.62 -10.53 -27.31
CA ARG A 14 -12.78 -10.85 -26.46
C ARG A 14 -12.56 -12.14 -25.65
N ASN A 15 -12.00 -13.18 -26.27
CA ASN A 15 -11.65 -14.43 -25.60
C ASN A 15 -10.50 -14.26 -24.60
N LYS A 16 -9.48 -13.46 -24.94
CA LYS A 16 -8.37 -13.14 -24.03
C LYS A 16 -8.85 -12.35 -22.81
N ARG A 17 -9.77 -11.40 -23.00
CA ARG A 17 -10.43 -10.67 -21.89
C ARG A 17 -11.22 -11.62 -21.00
N ARG A 18 -12.08 -12.47 -21.58
CA ARG A 18 -12.85 -13.49 -20.84
C ARG A 18 -11.96 -14.48 -20.09
N LEU A 19 -10.84 -14.89 -20.66
CA LEU A 19 -9.88 -15.78 -19.99
C LEU A 19 -9.20 -15.07 -18.82
N ARG A 20 -8.81 -13.80 -18.98
CA ARG A 20 -8.27 -12.98 -17.88
C ARG A 20 -9.30 -12.76 -16.77
N ASP A 21 -10.56 -12.51 -17.13
CA ASP A 21 -11.64 -12.34 -16.17
C ASP A 21 -11.93 -13.65 -15.42
N ARG A 22 -11.91 -14.80 -16.11
CA ARG A 22 -12.02 -16.13 -15.50
C ARG A 22 -10.84 -16.51 -14.62
N LEU A 23 -9.61 -16.17 -15.01
CA LEU A 23 -8.41 -16.38 -14.20
C LEU A 23 -8.42 -15.47 -12.97
N ARG A 24 -8.84 -14.21 -13.11
CA ARG A 24 -9.06 -13.30 -11.97
C ARG A 24 -10.12 -13.84 -11.02
N GLN A 25 -11.25 -14.31 -11.55
CA GLN A 25 -12.28 -14.95 -10.73
C GLN A 25 -11.75 -16.22 -10.04
N ARG A 26 -10.92 -17.05 -10.70
CA ARG A 26 -10.30 -18.23 -10.08
C ARG A 26 -9.24 -17.94 -9.02
N ILE A 27 -8.50 -16.83 -9.15
CA ILE A 27 -7.49 -16.44 -8.15
C ILE A 27 -8.18 -15.93 -6.88
N PHE A 28 -9.32 -15.24 -7.00
CA PHE A 28 -10.06 -14.70 -5.85
C PHE A 28 -11.10 -15.66 -5.28
N PHE A 29 -11.73 -16.49 -6.12
CA PHE A 29 -12.73 -17.48 -5.72
C PHE A 29 -12.20 -18.88 -6.02
N ARG A 30 -11.43 -19.43 -5.08
CA ARG A 30 -11.22 -20.87 -4.98
C ARG A 30 -12.57 -21.46 -4.58
N GLU A 31 -13.05 -22.42 -5.37
CA GLU A 31 -14.42 -22.95 -5.40
C GLU A 31 -15.18 -22.90 -4.08
N ASP A 32 -16.30 -22.16 -4.09
CA ASP A 32 -17.42 -22.56 -3.26
C ASP A 32 -18.74 -22.25 -3.96
N ARG A 33 -19.51 -23.29 -4.27
CA ARG A 33 -20.93 -23.17 -4.63
C ARG A 33 -21.71 -22.96 -3.32
N MET A 34 -21.42 -21.89 -2.60
CA MET A 34 -22.12 -21.57 -1.36
C MET A 34 -22.85 -20.24 -1.49
N LYS A 35 -24.05 -20.21 -0.93
CA LYS A 35 -25.00 -19.10 -0.99
C LYS A 35 -24.36 -17.83 -0.38
N PRO A 36 -24.61 -16.63 -0.92
CA PRO A 36 -23.98 -15.37 -0.46
C PRO A 36 -24.21 -15.08 1.03
N GLU A 37 -25.32 -15.57 1.56
CA GLU A 37 -25.76 -15.43 2.95
C GLU A 37 -24.94 -16.28 3.94
N ALA A 38 -24.18 -17.26 3.47
CA ALA A 38 -23.45 -18.24 4.28
C ALA A 38 -21.91 -18.13 4.16
N MET A 39 -21.38 -17.12 3.45
CA MET A 39 -19.93 -16.97 3.31
C MET A 39 -19.33 -16.38 4.59
N ALA A 40 -18.55 -17.20 5.29
CA ALA A 40 -17.64 -16.71 6.32
C ALA A 40 -16.76 -15.58 5.74
N LYS A 41 -16.53 -14.51 6.52
CA LYS A 41 -15.75 -13.36 6.07
C LYS A 41 -14.38 -13.83 5.53
N PRO A 42 -13.95 -13.35 4.35
CA PRO A 42 -12.67 -13.76 3.77
C PRO A 42 -11.52 -13.25 4.64
N ARG A 43 -10.47 -14.06 4.81
CA ARG A 43 -9.22 -13.61 5.45
C ARG A 43 -8.39 -12.85 4.42
N VAL A 44 -8.06 -11.59 4.72
CA VAL A 44 -7.38 -10.66 3.82
C VAL A 44 -6.09 -10.17 4.49
N VAL A 45 -4.97 -10.33 3.78
CA VAL A 45 -3.68 -9.76 4.17
C VAL A 45 -3.31 -8.67 3.18
N VAL A 46 -2.98 -7.48 3.66
CA VAL A 46 -2.52 -6.35 2.84
C VAL A 46 -1.07 -6.03 3.20
N LEU A 47 -0.19 -6.05 2.20
CA LEU A 47 1.20 -5.62 2.34
C LEU A 47 1.37 -4.22 1.73
N THR A 48 1.71 -3.22 2.55
CA THR A 48 1.94 -1.85 2.11
C THR A 48 3.41 -1.44 2.19
N GLY A 49 3.75 -0.35 1.51
CA GLY A 49 5.06 0.29 1.57
C GLY A 49 4.91 1.81 1.43
N ALA A 50 6.03 2.55 1.48
CA ALA A 50 6.03 4.01 1.56
C ALA A 50 5.22 4.72 0.45
N GLY A 51 5.04 4.08 -0.71
CA GLY A 51 4.25 4.62 -1.82
C GLY A 51 2.80 4.97 -1.46
N ILE A 52 2.18 4.29 -0.47
CA ILE A 52 0.82 4.64 -0.04
C ILE A 52 0.75 6.02 0.60
N SER A 53 1.85 6.53 1.14
CA SER A 53 1.92 7.83 1.83
C SER A 53 2.49 8.95 0.97
N ALA A 54 2.84 8.69 -0.30
CA ALA A 54 3.34 9.71 -1.22
C ALA A 54 2.30 10.84 -1.44
N GLU A 55 1.02 10.47 -1.60
CA GLU A 55 -0.09 11.43 -1.75
C GLU A 55 -0.40 12.21 -0.47
N SER A 56 0.15 11.80 0.68
CA SER A 56 0.05 12.51 1.96
C SER A 56 1.22 13.48 2.20
N GLY A 57 2.03 13.77 1.16
CA GLY A 57 3.17 14.69 1.26
C GLY A 57 4.43 14.09 1.91
N ILE A 58 4.47 12.77 2.14
CA ILE A 58 5.64 12.09 2.70
C ILE A 58 6.55 11.64 1.56
N LYS A 59 7.78 12.19 1.48
CA LYS A 59 8.77 11.72 0.51
C LYS A 59 9.12 10.26 0.78
N THR A 60 8.97 9.44 -0.24
CA THR A 60 9.30 8.01 -0.16
C THR A 60 10.79 7.78 -0.33
N PHE A 61 11.29 6.66 0.19
CA PHE A 61 12.69 6.22 0.17
C PHE A 61 13.30 6.06 -1.25
N ARG A 62 12.55 6.27 -2.33
CA ARG A 62 13.02 6.16 -3.71
C ARG A 62 12.83 7.48 -4.46
N ALA A 63 13.66 8.47 -4.15
CA ALA A 63 13.89 9.58 -5.08
C ALA A 63 14.90 9.13 -6.15
N ALA A 64 14.76 9.66 -7.37
CA ALA A 64 15.50 9.20 -8.55
C ALA A 64 17.03 9.46 -8.48
N ASP A 65 17.46 10.25 -7.51
CA ASP A 65 18.84 10.66 -7.23
C ASP A 65 19.51 9.82 -6.12
N GLY A 66 18.79 8.88 -5.49
CA GLY A 66 19.30 8.06 -4.40
C GLY A 66 19.38 8.78 -3.05
N LEU A 67 18.84 10.00 -2.95
CA LEU A 67 18.77 10.75 -1.71
C LEU A 67 17.42 10.52 -1.04
N TRP A 68 17.42 10.48 0.29
CA TRP A 68 16.22 10.57 1.09
C TRP A 68 16.26 11.87 1.86
N GLU A 69 15.39 12.82 1.48
CA GLU A 69 15.35 14.14 2.09
C GLU A 69 16.70 14.88 2.03
N GLU A 70 17.33 14.81 0.85
CA GLU A 70 18.65 15.38 0.56
C GLU A 70 19.84 14.68 1.27
N HIS A 71 19.60 13.58 1.99
CA HIS A 71 20.65 12.77 2.63
C HIS A 71 20.87 11.44 1.90
N ARG A 72 22.12 10.95 1.88
CA ARG A 72 22.37 9.57 1.47
C ARG A 72 21.78 8.63 2.51
N VAL A 73 21.08 7.60 2.05
CA VAL A 73 20.40 6.63 2.90
C VAL A 73 21.36 5.98 3.90
N GLU A 74 22.55 5.61 3.44
CA GLU A 74 23.58 4.96 4.25
C GLU A 74 24.08 5.81 5.42
N ASP A 75 23.94 7.13 5.35
CA ASP A 75 24.39 8.04 6.41
C ASP A 75 23.35 8.17 7.53
N VAL A 76 22.08 7.95 7.22
CA VAL A 76 20.96 8.22 8.14
C VAL A 76 20.13 7.00 8.54
N ALA A 77 20.22 5.90 7.79
CA ALA A 77 19.36 4.72 7.96
C ALA A 77 20.14 3.41 8.05
N THR A 78 21.38 3.44 8.56
CA THR A 78 22.19 2.24 8.84
C THR A 78 22.84 2.30 10.22
N PRO A 79 23.12 1.14 10.85
CA PRO A 79 23.90 1.09 12.09
C PRO A 79 25.28 1.76 11.95
N GLU A 80 25.93 1.59 10.80
CA GLU A 80 27.24 2.18 10.51
C GLU A 80 27.17 3.71 10.39
N GLY A 81 26.10 4.23 9.76
CA GLY A 81 25.82 5.67 9.70
C GLY A 81 25.59 6.26 11.09
N PHE A 82 24.81 5.57 11.93
CA PHE A 82 24.61 5.97 13.32
C PHE A 82 25.90 5.94 14.14
N ALA A 83 26.74 4.91 13.98
CA ALA A 83 28.02 4.83 14.67
C ALA A 83 28.99 5.95 14.23
N ARG A 84 28.89 6.40 12.97
CA ARG A 84 29.72 7.47 12.40
C ARG A 84 29.30 8.85 12.88
N ASP A 85 28.00 9.15 12.88
CA ASP A 85 27.46 10.43 13.32
C ASP A 85 26.05 10.27 13.95
N PRO A 86 25.97 9.98 15.26
CA PRO A 86 24.68 9.84 15.94
C PRO A 86 23.85 11.13 15.93
N ALA A 87 24.51 12.29 15.93
CA ALA A 87 23.85 13.59 15.99
C ALA A 87 23.13 13.89 14.67
N LEU A 88 23.76 13.58 13.53
CA LEU A 88 23.14 13.66 12.21
C LEU A 88 21.90 12.76 12.12
N VAL A 89 22.02 11.48 12.51
CA VAL A 89 20.89 10.53 12.47
C VAL A 89 19.75 11.01 13.36
N GLN A 90 20.05 11.45 14.58
CA GLN A 90 19.03 11.96 15.48
C GLN A 90 18.35 13.23 14.94
N ALA A 91 19.12 14.17 14.38
CA ALA A 91 18.60 15.38 13.77
C ALA A 91 17.70 15.06 12.57
N PHE A 92 18.12 14.12 11.72
CA PHE A 92 17.37 13.63 10.56
C PHE A 92 15.98 13.09 10.99
N TYR A 93 15.94 12.16 11.94
CA TYR A 93 14.68 11.59 12.41
C TYR A 93 13.82 12.60 13.20
N ASN A 94 14.44 13.55 13.93
CA ASN A 94 13.71 14.63 14.57
C ASN A 94 13.03 15.56 13.57
N ALA A 95 13.70 15.90 12.46
CA ALA A 95 13.10 16.68 11.38
C ALA A 95 11.88 15.97 10.78
N ARG A 96 11.97 14.65 10.54
CA ARG A 96 10.83 13.87 10.07
C ARG A 96 9.68 13.85 11.08
N ARG A 97 9.95 13.66 12.37
CA ARG A 97 8.92 13.72 13.43
C ARG A 97 8.18 15.06 13.43
N ARG A 98 8.90 16.17 13.31
CA ARG A 98 8.28 17.51 13.22
C ARG A 98 7.44 17.67 11.95
N GLN A 99 7.92 17.17 10.81
CA GLN A 99 7.18 17.23 9.56
C GLN A 99 5.82 16.53 9.67
N LEU A 100 5.76 15.38 10.34
CA LEU A 100 4.51 14.62 10.54
C LEU A 100 3.50 15.29 11.46
N GLN A 101 3.97 16.23 12.30
CA GLN A 101 3.09 17.04 13.13
C GLN A 101 2.49 18.21 12.32
N SER A 102 2.90 18.41 11.06
CA SER A 102 2.30 19.39 10.17
C SER A 102 0.83 19.05 9.93
N PRO A 103 -0.09 20.01 10.04
CA PRO A 103 -1.50 19.83 9.68
C PRO A 103 -1.72 19.39 8.23
N GLU A 104 -0.74 19.63 7.35
CA GLU A 104 -0.77 19.26 5.94
C GLU A 104 -0.60 17.74 5.73
N ILE A 105 -0.01 17.04 6.71
CA ILE A 105 0.18 15.59 6.64
C ILE A 105 -0.99 14.90 7.32
N ALA A 106 -1.86 14.31 6.49
CA ALA A 106 -3.03 13.57 6.93
C ALA A 106 -3.19 12.25 6.17
N PRO A 107 -3.95 11.27 6.70
CA PRO A 107 -4.24 10.04 5.98
C PRO A 107 -5.00 10.35 4.68
N ASN A 108 -4.46 9.90 3.55
CA ASN A 108 -5.15 10.01 2.26
C ASN A 108 -6.25 8.94 2.09
N ALA A 109 -6.92 8.98 0.93
CA ALA A 109 -8.00 8.06 0.59
C ALA A 109 -7.62 6.56 0.68
N ALA A 110 -6.37 6.20 0.39
CA ALA A 110 -5.90 4.83 0.48
C ALA A 110 -5.82 4.36 1.94
N HIS A 111 -5.30 5.19 2.85
CA HIS A 111 -5.28 4.89 4.29
C HIS A 111 -6.70 4.72 4.84
N LEU A 112 -7.60 5.65 4.48
CA LEU A 112 -9.00 5.59 4.90
C LEU A 112 -9.73 4.36 4.34
N ALA A 113 -9.40 3.93 3.13
CA ALA A 113 -9.95 2.70 2.56
C ALA A 113 -9.48 1.45 3.30
N LEU A 114 -8.22 1.41 3.75
CA LEU A 114 -7.70 0.32 4.57
C LEU A 114 -8.34 0.28 5.95
N ALA A 115 -8.51 1.42 6.61
CA ALA A 115 -9.21 1.51 7.89
C ALA A 115 -10.66 0.99 7.77
N ARG A 116 -11.40 1.43 6.75
CA ARG A 116 -12.75 0.90 6.48
C ARG A 116 -12.76 -0.60 6.20
N LEU A 117 -11.73 -1.13 5.54
CA LEU A 117 -11.63 -2.55 5.25
C LEU A 117 -11.36 -3.38 6.52
N GLU A 118 -10.55 -2.85 7.43
CA GLU A 118 -10.32 -3.39 8.76
C GLU A 118 -11.62 -3.44 9.56
N ASP A 119 -12.38 -2.35 9.63
CA ASP A 119 -13.68 -2.29 10.34
C ASP A 119 -14.67 -3.34 9.82
N LEU A 120 -14.70 -3.57 8.50
CA LEU A 120 -15.60 -4.54 7.87
C LEU A 120 -15.21 -6.00 8.16
N LEU A 121 -13.91 -6.29 8.23
CA LEU A 121 -13.39 -7.65 8.30
C LEU A 121 -13.02 -8.09 9.72
N GLY A 122 -12.72 -7.16 10.64
CA GLY A 122 -12.27 -7.45 12.00
C GLY A 122 -11.05 -8.39 12.00
N ASP A 123 -11.10 -9.45 12.80
CA ASP A 123 -10.04 -10.46 12.94
C ASP A 123 -9.64 -11.17 11.63
N HIS A 124 -10.41 -10.98 10.56
CA HIS A 124 -10.09 -11.50 9.24
C HIS A 124 -9.19 -10.58 8.42
N PHE A 125 -8.74 -9.46 8.97
CA PHE A 125 -7.84 -8.53 8.29
C PHE A 125 -6.48 -8.44 8.98
N LEU A 126 -5.42 -8.45 8.18
CA LEU A 126 -4.06 -8.18 8.65
C LEU A 126 -3.39 -7.17 7.73
N LEU A 127 -3.04 -6.01 8.28
CA LEU A 127 -2.20 -5.02 7.62
C LEU A 127 -0.73 -5.21 8.01
N VAL A 128 0.10 -5.55 7.03
CA VAL A 128 1.56 -5.58 7.17
C VAL A 128 2.14 -4.36 6.46
N THR A 129 2.78 -3.47 7.20
CA THR A 129 3.39 -2.25 6.63
C THR A 129 4.90 -2.25 6.75
N ARG A 130 5.57 -1.69 5.75
CA ARG A 130 7.02 -1.42 5.74
C ARG A 130 7.35 0.05 5.96
N ILE A 131 6.35 0.86 6.34
CA ILE A 131 6.51 2.29 6.58
C ILE A 131 6.85 2.48 8.04
N LEU A 132 7.98 3.13 8.31
CA LEU A 132 8.43 3.41 9.68
C LEU A 132 7.49 4.38 10.43
N ILE A 133 6.66 5.11 9.69
CA ILE A 133 5.82 6.19 10.18
C ILE A 133 4.44 6.08 9.53
N ILE A 134 3.42 5.76 10.31
CA ILE A 134 2.03 5.76 9.84
C ILE A 134 1.36 7.03 10.35
N CYS A 135 0.73 7.79 9.46
CA CYS A 135 -0.22 8.81 9.84
C CYS A 135 -1.51 8.12 10.24
N THR A 136 -1.60 7.60 11.48
CA THR A 136 -2.87 7.10 12.02
C THR A 136 -3.55 8.22 12.77
N SER A 137 -4.54 8.86 12.15
CA SER A 137 -5.57 9.57 12.92
C SER A 137 -6.68 8.57 13.25
N ALA A 138 -6.43 7.70 14.23
CA ALA A 138 -7.51 6.98 14.91
C ALA A 138 -7.58 7.56 16.32
N PRO A 139 -8.75 8.06 16.78
CA PRO A 139 -8.89 8.40 18.19
C PRO A 139 -8.68 7.11 18.99
N ALA A 140 -7.80 7.16 19.97
CA ALA A 140 -7.72 6.12 20.98
C ALA A 140 -9.11 5.97 21.60
N THR A 141 -9.79 4.86 21.31
CA THR A 141 -10.90 4.39 22.14
C THR A 141 -10.30 4.05 23.49
N ALA A 142 -10.29 5.04 24.38
CA ALA A 142 -10.02 4.87 25.79
C ALA A 142 -11.11 3.97 26.39
N GLY A 143 -10.70 2.78 26.83
CA GLY A 143 -11.40 1.98 27.83
C GLY A 143 -10.73 2.16 29.19
#